data_AF-A0A963GVD4-F1
#
_entry.id   AF-A0A963GVD4-F1
#
_cell.length_a   1.000
_cell.length_b   1.000
_cell.length_c   1.000
_cell.angle_alpha   90.00
_cell.angle_beta   90.00
_cell.angle_gamma   90.00
#
_symmetry.space_group_name_H-M   'P 1'
#
loop_
_entity.id
_entity.type
_entity.pdbx_description
1 polymer ?
#
loop_
_entity_poly.entity_id
_entity_poly.type
_entity_poly.pdbx_seq_one_letter_code
_entity_poly.pdbx_strand_id
1 'polypeptide(L)'
;MSELIARAKNFATSAHQRIGHRRKYSDQPYQVHLEAVARLVASVSDDEEMIAAAWLHDVVEDTPATLGDVEREFGLRVAALVQDLTDVSRPSDGNRAVRKERDRQHTAHASARAKTIKLADLIDNCQDISRHDARFARIYLAEMNALLAVLGDGNARLLNKARALHGECQEKLLDPTGVDLRAAPVGLVSLFPQVASSQILRRFRDVFTAGDIADPLLSFDADGRECALARIMKSRHLQIAGIRVDGVVQAYVRLSDIVSGDAGDDAPSGQHLQHISADQVLGINAPLMDVVGVLTRHDHCFVSVFDAVVGVIERDAVNKPPVRMWLFGAITLYEMGLIPLIEKVFPDGAWQTALPPLRLEKARQLQRERARRNQSCELINCLQLSDKAQIMLEHQPARDAFGLPSKRAARELIKDLESLRNHLAHSQDIVSHDWVQIIRLTHRMAELSLPS
;
A
#
# COMPACT_ATOMS: atom_id res chain seq x y z
N MET A 1 15.54 10.40 -38.00
CA MET A 1 15.26 9.13 -37.28
C MET A 1 15.81 8.03 -38.16
N SER A 2 16.79 7.26 -37.66
CA SER A 2 17.44 6.23 -38.45
C SER A 2 16.53 5.02 -38.67
N GLU A 3 16.89 4.17 -39.63
CA GLU A 3 16.14 2.95 -39.95
C GLU A 3 16.05 2.00 -38.74
N LEU A 4 17.13 1.89 -37.95
CA LEU A 4 17.17 1.08 -36.73
C LEU A 4 16.12 1.55 -35.70
N ILE A 5 16.09 2.85 -35.41
CA ILE A 5 15.16 3.44 -34.44
C ILE A 5 13.70 3.30 -34.92
N ALA A 6 13.45 3.52 -36.21
CA ALA A 6 12.12 3.37 -36.79
C ALA A 6 11.61 1.92 -36.70
N ARG A 7 12.47 0.94 -36.97
CA ARG A 7 12.15 -0.49 -36.82
C ARG A 7 11.87 -0.86 -35.36
N ALA A 8 12.71 -0.41 -34.43
CA ALA A 8 12.53 -0.66 -32.99
C ALA A 8 11.21 -0.08 -32.47
N LYS A 9 10.90 1.19 -32.83
CA LYS A 9 9.62 1.84 -32.52
C LYS A 9 8.43 1.03 -33.01
N ASN A 10 8.45 0.61 -34.28
CA ASN A 10 7.34 -0.14 -34.87
C ASN A 10 7.16 -1.51 -34.21
N PHE A 11 8.26 -2.20 -33.93
CA PHE A 11 8.25 -3.49 -33.26
C PHE A 11 7.66 -3.40 -31.84
N ALA A 12 8.18 -2.51 -31.01
CA ALA A 12 7.70 -2.33 -29.64
C ALA A 12 6.24 -1.88 -29.60
N THR A 13 5.88 -0.89 -30.42
CA THR A 13 4.49 -0.40 -30.52
C THR A 13 3.53 -1.53 -30.89
N SER A 14 3.90 -2.35 -31.88
CA SER A 14 3.07 -3.48 -32.31
C SER A 14 2.97 -4.56 -31.23
N ALA A 15 4.07 -4.88 -30.54
CA ALA A 15 4.10 -5.91 -29.50
C ALA A 15 3.17 -5.55 -28.33
N HIS A 16 3.27 -4.32 -27.81
CA HIS A 16 2.42 -3.84 -26.71
C HIS A 16 0.96 -3.63 -27.13
N GLN A 17 0.69 -3.21 -28.38
CA GLN A 17 -0.68 -3.06 -28.89
C GLN A 17 -1.41 -4.41 -29.02
N ARG A 18 -0.73 -5.49 -29.45
CA ARG A 18 -1.36 -6.82 -29.61
C ARG A 18 -1.94 -7.39 -28.32
N ILE A 19 -1.33 -7.06 -27.18
CA ILE A 19 -1.81 -7.48 -25.85
C ILE A 19 -2.71 -6.43 -25.19
N GLY A 20 -3.01 -5.33 -25.88
CA GLY A 20 -3.81 -4.23 -25.34
C GLY A 20 -3.16 -3.52 -24.16
N HIS A 21 -1.83 -3.41 -24.12
CA HIS A 21 -1.11 -2.80 -23.00
C HIS A 21 -1.38 -1.29 -22.92
N ARG A 22 -1.87 -0.83 -21.77
CA ARG A 22 -2.14 0.58 -21.45
C ARG A 22 -1.53 0.98 -20.11
N ARG A 23 -1.26 2.28 -19.93
CA ARG A 23 -0.74 2.85 -18.68
C ARG A 23 -1.78 2.69 -17.57
N LYS A 24 -1.33 2.21 -16.40
CA LYS A 24 -2.18 1.91 -15.24
C LYS A 24 -3.06 3.08 -14.77
N TYR A 25 -2.55 4.31 -14.82
CA TYR A 25 -3.24 5.47 -14.22
C TYR A 25 -3.95 6.36 -15.24
N SER A 26 -3.34 6.59 -16.40
CA SER A 26 -3.87 7.48 -17.44
C SER A 26 -4.70 6.77 -18.51
N ASP A 27 -4.69 5.43 -18.51
CA ASP A 27 -5.34 4.59 -19.53
C ASP A 27 -4.88 4.92 -20.96
N GLN A 28 -3.70 5.53 -21.11
CA GLN A 28 -3.10 5.83 -22.40
C GLN A 28 -2.41 4.59 -23.00
N PRO A 29 -2.32 4.46 -24.34
CA PRO A 29 -1.54 3.39 -24.96
C PRO A 29 -0.10 3.35 -24.44
N TYR A 30 0.44 2.15 -24.17
CA TYR A 30 1.78 2.03 -23.59
C TYR A 30 2.90 2.66 -24.43
N GLN A 31 2.67 2.82 -25.74
CA GLN A 31 3.54 3.56 -26.66
C GLN A 31 3.93 4.95 -26.14
N VAL A 32 3.06 5.64 -25.38
CA VAL A 32 3.37 6.96 -24.80
C VAL A 32 4.57 6.88 -23.85
N HIS A 33 4.67 5.81 -23.06
CA HIS A 33 5.83 5.53 -22.20
C HIS A 33 7.10 5.39 -23.03
N LEU A 34 7.06 4.48 -24.01
CA LEU A 34 8.20 4.11 -24.84
C LEU A 34 8.75 5.33 -25.57
N GLU A 35 7.86 6.20 -26.07
CA GLU A 35 8.24 7.45 -26.72
C GLU A 35 8.91 8.44 -25.75
N ALA A 36 8.38 8.57 -24.54
CA ALA A 36 8.95 9.44 -23.52
C ALA A 36 10.37 9.01 -23.11
N VAL A 37 10.56 7.71 -22.85
CA VAL A 37 11.87 7.13 -22.50
C VAL A 37 12.86 7.30 -23.66
N ALA A 38 12.48 6.93 -24.89
CA ALA A 38 13.36 7.08 -26.06
C ALA A 38 13.73 8.55 -26.33
N ARG A 39 12.79 9.49 -26.13
CA ARG A 39 13.08 10.94 -26.27
C ARG A 39 14.05 11.44 -25.20
N LEU A 40 13.93 10.95 -23.96
CA LEU A 40 14.87 11.30 -22.89
C LEU A 40 16.29 10.80 -23.19
N VAL A 41 16.43 9.56 -23.68
CA VAL A 41 17.73 9.00 -24.08
C VAL A 41 18.32 9.78 -25.25
N ALA A 42 17.53 10.08 -26.29
CA ALA A 42 17.95 10.87 -27.44
C ALA A 42 18.34 12.32 -27.08
N SER A 43 17.96 12.83 -25.90
CA SER A 43 18.35 14.16 -25.43
C SER A 43 19.75 14.22 -24.83
N VAL A 44 20.37 13.06 -24.55
CA VAL A 44 21.69 12.94 -23.91
C VAL A 44 22.67 12.03 -24.68
N SER A 45 22.21 11.39 -25.75
CA SER A 45 23.02 10.51 -26.60
C SER A 45 22.48 10.48 -28.02
N ASP A 46 23.37 10.40 -29.00
CA ASP A 46 23.12 10.16 -30.42
C ASP A 46 23.31 8.69 -30.83
N ASP A 47 23.61 7.82 -29.86
CA ASP A 47 23.78 6.39 -30.06
C ASP A 47 22.46 5.72 -30.45
N GLU A 48 22.35 5.36 -31.73
CA GLU A 48 21.13 4.80 -32.30
C GLU A 48 20.69 3.50 -31.63
N GLU A 49 21.64 2.72 -31.09
CA GLU A 49 21.31 1.46 -30.42
C GLU A 49 20.75 1.69 -29.03
N MET A 50 21.23 2.72 -28.32
CA MET A 50 20.65 3.11 -27.04
C MET A 50 19.22 3.62 -27.24
N ILE A 51 18.98 4.42 -28.28
CA ILE A 51 17.64 4.92 -28.59
C ILE A 51 16.73 3.77 -29.03
N ALA A 52 17.23 2.81 -29.81
CA ALA A 52 16.49 1.61 -30.17
C ALA A 52 16.17 0.74 -28.94
N ALA A 53 17.14 0.49 -28.06
CA ALA A 53 16.96 -0.25 -26.81
C ALA A 53 15.98 0.45 -25.87
N ALA A 54 15.95 1.79 -25.84
CA ALA A 54 14.96 2.56 -25.08
C ALA A 54 13.52 2.32 -25.57
N TRP A 55 13.30 2.12 -26.88
CA TRP A 55 12.00 1.69 -27.38
C TRP A 55 11.66 0.24 -26.99
N LEU A 56 12.66 -0.61 -26.79
CA LEU A 56 12.51 -2.05 -26.59
C LEU A 56 12.60 -2.51 -25.13
N HIS A 57 12.89 -1.61 -24.20
CA HIS A 57 13.33 -1.98 -22.84
C HIS A 57 12.35 -2.89 -22.08
N ASP A 58 11.05 -2.70 -22.25
CA ASP A 58 10.00 -3.52 -21.60
C ASP A 58 9.49 -4.68 -22.46
N VAL A 59 9.97 -4.81 -23.69
CA VAL A 59 9.35 -5.73 -24.67
C VAL A 59 9.51 -7.19 -24.26
N VAL A 60 10.62 -7.55 -23.61
CA VAL A 60 10.86 -8.91 -23.11
C VAL A 60 10.12 -9.17 -21.79
N GLU A 61 9.90 -8.14 -20.97
CA GLU A 61 9.19 -8.27 -19.70
C GLU A 61 7.68 -8.39 -19.88
N ASP A 62 7.11 -7.52 -20.71
CA ASP A 62 5.66 -7.30 -20.77
C ASP A 62 4.99 -7.99 -21.95
N THR A 63 5.75 -8.51 -22.91
CA THR A 63 5.20 -9.12 -24.13
C THR A 63 5.77 -10.52 -24.37
N PRO A 64 5.15 -11.34 -25.24
CA PRO A 64 5.68 -12.67 -25.57
C PRO A 64 7.01 -12.66 -26.36
N ALA A 65 7.56 -11.50 -26.70
CA ALA A 65 8.82 -11.41 -27.43
C ALA A 65 10.00 -11.85 -26.55
N THR A 66 10.99 -12.50 -27.16
CA THR A 66 12.17 -13.02 -26.46
C THR A 66 13.43 -12.22 -26.79
N LEU A 67 14.47 -12.34 -25.97
CA LEU A 67 15.80 -11.78 -26.29
C LEU A 67 16.34 -12.30 -27.64
N GLY A 68 16.03 -13.54 -28.01
CA GLY A 68 16.40 -14.09 -29.32
C GLY A 68 15.66 -13.44 -30.50
N ASP A 69 14.44 -12.94 -30.27
CA ASP A 69 13.72 -12.13 -31.26
C ASP A 69 14.36 -10.75 -31.41
N VAL A 70 14.73 -10.12 -30.29
CA VAL A 70 15.43 -8.82 -30.28
C VAL A 70 16.79 -8.93 -30.99
N GLU A 71 17.56 -9.97 -30.70
CA GLU A 71 18.87 -10.21 -31.34
C GLU A 71 18.74 -10.41 -32.85
N ARG A 72 17.77 -11.22 -33.28
CA ARG A 72 17.54 -11.49 -34.71
C ARG A 72 17.13 -10.23 -35.49
N GLU A 73 16.33 -9.36 -34.87
CA GLU A 73 15.81 -8.16 -35.53
C GLU A 73 16.80 -6.98 -35.46
N PHE A 74 17.49 -6.80 -34.33
CA PHE A 74 18.23 -5.56 -34.03
C PHE A 74 19.73 -5.80 -33.76
N GLY A 75 20.16 -7.04 -33.72
CA GLY A 75 21.55 -7.44 -33.51
C GLY A 75 21.94 -7.59 -32.03
N LEU A 76 23.08 -8.24 -31.83
CA LEU A 76 23.64 -8.59 -30.51
C LEU A 76 23.79 -7.41 -29.55
N ARG A 77 24.21 -6.24 -30.06
CA ARG A 77 24.48 -5.07 -29.21
C ARG A 77 23.19 -4.48 -28.61
N VAL A 78 22.09 -4.44 -29.38
CA VAL A 78 20.78 -4.01 -28.88
C VAL A 78 20.20 -5.05 -27.94
N ALA A 79 20.32 -6.35 -28.27
CA ALA A 79 19.85 -7.43 -27.39
C ALA A 79 20.57 -7.43 -26.03
N ALA A 80 21.88 -7.17 -26.01
CA ALA A 80 22.65 -7.05 -24.77
C ALA A 80 22.14 -5.86 -23.91
N LEU A 81 21.82 -4.73 -24.51
CA LEU A 81 21.23 -3.59 -23.78
C LEU A 81 19.84 -3.93 -23.21
N VAL A 82 18.99 -4.61 -23.99
CA VAL A 82 17.65 -5.03 -23.52
C VAL A 82 17.77 -6.06 -22.40
N GLN A 83 18.73 -6.99 -22.48
CA GLN A 83 19.02 -7.96 -21.43
C GLN A 83 19.47 -7.28 -20.12
N ASP A 84 20.36 -6.28 -20.22
CA ASP A 84 20.78 -5.47 -19.08
C ASP A 84 19.60 -4.72 -18.41
N LEU A 85 18.56 -4.38 -19.18
CA LEU A 85 17.39 -3.62 -18.71
C LEU A 85 16.27 -4.49 -18.15
N THR A 86 16.25 -5.78 -18.51
CA THR A 86 15.22 -6.75 -18.13
C THR A 86 15.42 -7.24 -16.69
N ASP A 87 14.39 -7.17 -15.86
CA ASP A 87 14.33 -7.74 -14.51
C ASP A 87 14.62 -9.26 -14.58
N VAL A 88 15.50 -9.73 -13.70
CA VAL A 88 15.94 -11.14 -13.67
C VAL A 88 15.23 -11.95 -12.58
N SER A 89 14.49 -11.27 -11.71
CA SER A 89 13.75 -11.88 -10.62
C SER A 89 12.47 -12.57 -11.11
N ARG A 90 12.15 -13.70 -10.49
CA ARG A 90 10.92 -14.46 -10.73
C ARG A 90 10.00 -14.34 -9.52
N PRO A 91 8.67 -14.51 -9.69
CA PRO A 91 7.75 -14.56 -8.54
C PRO A 91 8.14 -15.60 -7.48
N SER A 92 8.83 -16.68 -7.89
CA SER A 92 9.37 -17.72 -7.01
C SER A 92 10.58 -17.31 -6.17
N ASP A 93 11.28 -16.22 -6.52
CA ASP A 93 12.55 -15.83 -5.89
C ASP A 93 12.37 -15.16 -4.53
N GLY A 94 11.15 -15.09 -4.01
CA GLY A 94 10.84 -14.56 -2.69
C GLY A 94 9.93 -13.33 -2.73
N ASN A 95 9.88 -12.60 -1.63
CA ASN A 95 9.02 -11.42 -1.49
C ASN A 95 9.51 -10.24 -2.37
N ARG A 96 8.71 -9.16 -2.47
CA ARG A 96 9.02 -8.01 -3.34
C ARG A 96 10.40 -7.38 -3.06
N ALA A 97 10.80 -7.31 -1.79
CA ALA A 97 12.09 -6.74 -1.40
C ALA A 97 13.26 -7.59 -1.91
N VAL A 98 13.17 -8.93 -1.77
CA VAL A 98 14.19 -9.86 -2.28
C VAL A 98 14.28 -9.79 -3.80
N ARG A 99 13.13 -9.74 -4.49
CA ARG A 99 13.09 -9.62 -5.95
C ARG A 99 13.73 -8.31 -6.43
N LYS A 100 13.35 -7.18 -5.83
CA LYS A 100 13.91 -5.88 -6.19
C LYS A 100 15.39 -5.73 -5.81
N GLU A 101 15.85 -6.41 -4.77
CA GLU A 101 17.27 -6.50 -4.46
C GLU A 101 18.04 -7.26 -5.55
N ARG A 102 17.50 -8.39 -6.02
CA ARG A 102 18.09 -9.18 -7.11
C ARG A 102 18.16 -8.37 -8.42
N ASP A 103 17.07 -7.68 -8.77
CA ASP A 103 17.03 -6.83 -9.96
C ASP A 103 17.98 -5.63 -9.85
N ARG A 104 18.14 -5.07 -8.64
CA ARG A 104 19.12 -4.03 -8.36
C ARG A 104 20.56 -4.52 -8.51
N GLN A 105 20.87 -5.74 -8.06
CA GLN A 105 22.18 -6.34 -8.25
C GLN A 105 22.48 -6.61 -9.73
N HIS A 106 21.50 -7.06 -10.50
CA HIS A 106 21.62 -7.17 -11.96
C HIS A 106 21.91 -5.80 -12.59
N THR A 107 21.09 -4.80 -12.27
CA THR A 107 21.26 -3.42 -12.73
C THR A 107 22.62 -2.82 -12.34
N ALA A 108 23.17 -3.19 -11.18
CA ALA A 108 24.47 -2.71 -10.72
C ALA A 108 25.62 -3.14 -11.65
N HIS A 109 25.51 -4.33 -12.26
CA HIS A 109 26.49 -4.89 -13.20
C HIS A 109 26.19 -4.53 -14.67
N ALA A 110 25.05 -3.91 -14.95
CA ALA A 110 24.66 -3.48 -16.28
C ALA A 110 25.64 -2.43 -16.86
N SER A 111 25.71 -2.35 -18.18
CA SER A 111 26.54 -1.38 -18.88
C SER A 111 26.11 0.07 -18.59
N ALA A 112 27.05 1.03 -18.66
CA ALA A 112 26.76 2.47 -18.52
C ALA A 112 25.66 2.97 -19.50
N ARG A 113 25.62 2.37 -20.71
CA ARG A 113 24.60 2.60 -21.73
C ARG A 113 23.22 2.16 -21.23
N ALA A 114 23.08 0.94 -20.71
CA ALA A 114 21.83 0.45 -20.13
C ALA A 114 21.41 1.25 -18.88
N LYS A 115 22.34 1.56 -17.97
CA LYS A 115 22.07 2.42 -16.80
C LYS A 115 21.51 3.79 -17.20
N THR A 116 21.97 4.36 -18.32
CA THR A 116 21.43 5.61 -18.88
C THR A 116 19.97 5.46 -19.33
N ILE A 117 19.61 4.34 -19.95
CA ILE A 117 18.23 4.04 -20.35
C ILE A 117 17.36 3.82 -19.11
N LYS A 118 17.85 3.08 -18.11
CA LYS A 118 17.13 2.86 -16.84
C LYS A 118 16.85 4.16 -16.10
N LEU A 119 17.77 5.13 -16.14
CA LEU A 119 17.52 6.47 -15.61
C LEU A 119 16.37 7.20 -16.32
N ALA A 120 16.28 7.07 -17.66
CA ALA A 120 15.18 7.66 -18.42
C ALA A 120 13.83 7.01 -18.10
N ASP A 121 13.80 5.68 -18.00
CA ASP A 121 12.66 4.89 -17.52
C ASP A 121 12.19 5.37 -16.13
N LEU A 122 13.10 5.39 -15.15
CA LEU A 122 12.78 5.84 -13.79
C LEU A 122 12.22 7.26 -13.73
N ILE A 123 12.69 8.17 -14.58
CA ILE A 123 12.19 9.56 -14.65
C ILE A 123 10.73 9.57 -15.12
N ASP A 124 10.40 8.86 -16.21
CA ASP A 124 9.03 8.84 -16.73
C ASP A 124 8.07 8.16 -15.75
N ASN A 125 8.48 7.02 -15.19
CA ASN A 125 7.70 6.28 -14.21
C ASN A 125 7.50 7.07 -12.92
N CYS A 126 8.52 7.76 -12.41
CA CYS A 126 8.38 8.61 -11.22
C CYS A 126 7.39 9.75 -11.44
N GLN A 127 7.39 10.38 -12.61
CA GLN A 127 6.45 11.47 -12.93
C GLN A 127 5.00 10.98 -12.96
N ASP A 128 4.73 9.85 -13.59
CA ASP A 128 3.38 9.29 -13.69
C ASP A 128 2.89 8.77 -12.33
N ILE A 129 3.71 7.97 -11.64
CA ILE A 129 3.35 7.40 -10.34
C ILE A 129 3.11 8.50 -9.30
N SER A 130 4.01 9.48 -9.20
CA SER A 130 3.90 10.53 -8.17
C SER A 130 2.71 11.47 -8.40
N ARG A 131 2.20 11.57 -9.63
CA ARG A 131 1.01 12.38 -9.94
C ARG A 131 -0.30 11.66 -9.64
N HIS A 132 -0.32 10.33 -9.72
CA HIS A 132 -1.56 9.56 -9.76
C HIS A 132 -1.76 8.62 -8.56
N ASP A 133 -0.69 8.20 -7.88
CA ASP A 133 -0.77 7.26 -6.75
C ASP A 133 0.24 7.63 -5.65
N ALA A 134 -0.10 8.60 -4.81
CA ALA A 134 0.75 9.07 -3.71
C ALA A 134 1.09 7.97 -2.69
N ARG A 135 0.29 6.91 -2.58
CA ARG A 135 0.56 5.78 -1.68
C ARG A 135 1.63 4.88 -2.28
N PHE A 136 1.48 4.48 -3.54
CA PHE A 136 2.50 3.69 -4.23
C PHE A 136 3.78 4.50 -4.48
N ALA A 137 3.67 5.82 -4.68
CA ALA A 137 4.81 6.71 -4.84
C ALA A 137 5.81 6.62 -3.68
N ARG A 138 5.35 6.45 -2.43
CA ARG A 138 6.26 6.27 -1.27
C ARG A 138 7.10 4.99 -1.38
N ILE A 139 6.49 3.90 -1.84
CA ILE A 139 7.17 2.62 -2.04
C ILE A 139 8.13 2.73 -3.22
N TYR A 140 7.62 3.25 -4.35
CA TYR A 140 8.38 3.41 -5.57
C TYR A 140 9.57 4.36 -5.40
N LEU A 141 9.44 5.46 -4.64
CA LEU A 141 10.57 6.37 -4.38
C LEU A 141 11.67 5.70 -3.55
N ALA A 142 11.31 4.87 -2.56
CA ALA A 142 12.31 4.09 -1.84
C ALA A 142 13.05 3.10 -2.77
N GLU A 143 12.31 2.41 -3.66
CA GLU A 143 12.87 1.53 -4.69
C GLU A 143 13.76 2.30 -5.68
N MET A 144 13.30 3.46 -6.15
CA MET A 144 14.03 4.36 -7.04
C MET A 144 15.32 4.85 -6.37
N ASN A 145 15.29 5.26 -5.10
CA ASN A 145 16.48 5.69 -4.36
C ASN A 145 17.53 4.58 -4.27
N ALA A 146 17.10 3.35 -3.99
CA ALA A 146 17.99 2.19 -3.94
C ALA A 146 18.63 1.90 -5.31
N LEU A 147 17.87 2.04 -6.41
CA LEU A 147 18.39 1.91 -7.77
C LEU A 147 19.35 3.06 -8.13
N LEU A 148 19.04 4.30 -7.78
CA LEU A 148 19.91 5.47 -8.03
C LEU A 148 21.30 5.34 -7.37
N ALA A 149 21.43 4.52 -6.33
CA ALA A 149 22.71 4.23 -5.69
C ALA A 149 23.66 3.38 -6.57
N VAL A 150 23.13 2.60 -7.52
CA VAL A 150 23.91 1.70 -8.40
C VAL A 150 23.99 2.19 -9.86
N LEU A 151 23.25 3.25 -10.19
CA LEU A 151 23.18 3.86 -11.52
C LEU A 151 24.25 4.96 -11.76
N GLY A 152 25.28 5.04 -10.91
CA GLY A 152 26.30 6.09 -10.94
C GLY A 152 27.08 6.21 -12.26
N ASP A 153 27.25 5.11 -12.98
CA ASP A 153 27.97 5.07 -14.26
C ASP A 153 27.12 5.51 -15.46
N GLY A 154 25.82 5.76 -15.26
CA GLY A 154 24.93 6.29 -16.30
C GLY A 154 25.21 7.77 -16.61
N ASN A 155 24.46 8.31 -17.57
CA ASN A 155 24.61 9.73 -17.94
C ASN A 155 24.36 10.67 -16.75
N ALA A 156 25.36 11.49 -16.41
CA ALA A 156 25.32 12.39 -15.26
C ALA A 156 24.15 13.39 -15.29
N ARG A 157 23.73 13.86 -16.48
CA ARG A 157 22.61 14.81 -16.62
C ARG A 157 21.29 14.14 -16.26
N LEU A 158 21.06 12.91 -16.74
CA LEU A 158 19.86 12.15 -16.37
C LEU A 158 19.90 11.71 -14.91
N LEU A 159 21.07 11.33 -14.38
CA LEU A 159 21.21 10.97 -12.96
C LEU A 159 20.85 12.14 -12.04
N ASN A 160 21.37 13.34 -12.34
CA ASN A 160 21.02 14.54 -11.59
C ASN A 160 19.54 14.89 -11.73
N LYS A 161 18.96 14.75 -12.93
CA LYS A 161 17.53 14.97 -13.15
C LYS A 161 16.67 13.96 -12.37
N ALA A 162 17.06 12.70 -12.32
CA ALA A 162 16.35 11.66 -11.58
C ALA A 162 16.43 11.89 -10.07
N ARG A 163 17.61 12.27 -9.55
CA ARG A 163 17.79 12.63 -8.13
C ARG A 163 17.00 13.88 -7.74
N ALA A 164 17.01 14.92 -8.58
CA ALA A 164 16.23 16.12 -8.35
C ALA A 164 14.73 15.82 -8.34
N LEU A 165 14.23 15.07 -9.34
CA LEU A 165 12.84 14.65 -9.39
C LEU A 165 12.46 13.78 -8.18
N HIS A 166 13.32 12.83 -7.80
CA HIS A 166 13.11 12.02 -6.59
C HIS A 166 13.01 12.90 -5.35
N GLY A 167 13.93 13.85 -5.17
CA GLY A 167 13.91 14.82 -4.06
C GLY A 167 12.65 15.67 -4.06
N GLU A 168 12.27 16.25 -5.20
CA GLU A 168 11.03 17.04 -5.33
C GLU A 168 9.78 16.21 -5.00
N CYS A 169 9.70 14.97 -5.50
CA CYS A 169 8.58 14.07 -5.22
C CYS A 169 8.57 13.62 -3.76
N GLN A 170 9.73 13.39 -3.16
CA GLN A 170 9.87 13.02 -1.75
C GLN A 170 9.53 14.20 -0.83
N GLU A 171 9.98 15.41 -1.13
CA GLU A 171 9.60 16.64 -0.42
C GLU A 171 8.10 16.90 -0.53
N LYS A 172 7.50 16.75 -1.72
CA LYS A 172 6.03 16.82 -1.89
C LYS A 172 5.26 15.77 -1.08
N LEU A 173 5.91 14.67 -0.69
CA LEU A 173 5.31 13.63 0.17
C LEU A 173 5.62 13.83 1.66
N LEU A 174 6.67 14.58 2.01
CA LEU A 174 7.11 14.88 3.39
C LEU A 174 6.61 16.23 3.91
N ASP A 175 6.38 17.20 3.02
CA ASP A 175 5.78 18.50 3.32
C ASP A 175 4.25 18.44 3.08
N PRO A 176 3.41 18.44 4.13
CA PRO A 176 1.96 18.47 3.98
C PRO A 176 1.45 19.80 3.39
N THR A 177 2.33 20.82 3.29
CA THR A 177 1.99 22.19 2.88
C THR A 177 2.48 22.56 1.47
N GLY A 178 3.27 21.70 0.83
CA GLY A 178 3.97 21.96 -0.44
C GLY A 178 3.36 21.34 -1.70
N VAL A 179 2.09 20.92 -1.66
CA VAL A 179 1.36 20.55 -2.88
C VAL A 179 1.09 21.82 -3.69
N ASP A 180 1.43 21.82 -4.98
CA ASP A 180 0.97 22.84 -5.92
C ASP A 180 -0.57 22.85 -5.94
N LEU A 181 -1.14 23.78 -5.16
CA LEU A 181 -2.56 24.04 -4.94
C LEU A 181 -3.31 24.51 -6.20
N ARG A 182 -2.73 24.36 -7.39
CA ARG A 182 -3.36 24.76 -8.66
C ARG A 182 -3.97 23.60 -9.44
N ALA A 183 -3.81 22.34 -9.02
CA ALA A 183 -4.41 21.20 -9.73
C ALA A 183 -4.99 20.06 -8.86
N ALA A 184 -5.11 20.23 -7.53
CA ALA A 184 -5.97 19.37 -6.71
C ALA A 184 -7.28 20.10 -6.42
N PRO A 185 -8.46 19.48 -6.62
CA PRO A 185 -9.72 20.12 -6.28
C PRO A 185 -9.72 20.37 -4.77
N VAL A 186 -9.79 21.64 -4.39
CA VAL A 186 -10.15 22.12 -3.06
C VAL A 186 -11.35 21.29 -2.57
N GLY A 187 -11.18 20.32 -1.66
CA GLY A 187 -12.24 19.29 -1.54
C GLY A 187 -12.45 18.52 -0.22
N LEU A 188 -11.45 18.20 0.61
CA LEU A 188 -11.71 17.54 1.91
C LEU A 188 -11.10 18.32 3.06
N VAL A 189 -9.78 18.49 3.13
CA VAL A 189 -9.10 19.01 4.34
C VAL A 189 -9.62 20.39 4.81
N SER A 190 -10.01 21.28 3.89
CA SER A 190 -10.64 22.58 4.23
C SER A 190 -12.05 22.46 4.83
N LEU A 191 -12.69 21.30 4.72
CA LEU A 191 -13.98 20.96 5.32
C LEU A 191 -13.84 20.35 6.73
N PHE A 192 -12.65 19.89 7.16
CA PHE A 192 -12.41 19.27 8.49
C PHE A 192 -11.58 20.08 9.51
N PRO A 193 -11.66 21.42 9.64
CA PRO A 193 -10.87 22.14 10.65
C PRO A 193 -11.13 21.72 12.10
N GLN A 194 -12.36 21.28 12.42
CA GLN A 194 -12.76 20.96 13.79
C GLN A 194 -12.46 19.52 14.22
N VAL A 195 -12.30 18.59 13.27
CA VAL A 195 -12.00 17.18 13.58
C VAL A 195 -10.49 16.99 13.78
N ALA A 196 -9.66 17.66 12.95
CA ALA A 196 -8.20 17.64 13.05
C ALA A 196 -7.62 18.25 14.33
N SER A 197 -8.41 19.08 15.03
CA SER A 197 -8.02 19.72 16.29
C SER A 197 -8.45 18.97 17.55
N SER A 198 -9.18 17.85 17.44
CA SER A 198 -9.72 17.17 18.62
C SER A 198 -8.62 16.43 19.41
N GLN A 199 -8.35 16.87 20.64
CA GLN A 199 -7.51 16.13 21.60
C GLN A 199 -7.98 14.68 21.80
N ILE A 200 -9.27 14.42 21.55
CA ILE A 200 -9.90 13.11 21.63
C ILE A 200 -9.33 12.14 20.60
N LEU A 201 -9.14 12.53 19.33
CA LEU A 201 -8.56 11.65 18.30
C LEU A 201 -7.10 11.30 18.62
N ARG A 202 -6.31 12.28 19.07
CA ARG A 202 -4.92 12.05 19.51
C ARG A 202 -4.86 11.06 20.69
N ARG A 203 -5.68 11.28 21.72
CA ARG A 203 -5.74 10.35 22.86
C ARG A 203 -6.26 8.98 22.46
N PHE A 204 -7.21 8.91 21.51
CA PHE A 204 -7.78 7.65 21.03
C PHE A 204 -6.77 6.77 20.29
N ARG A 205 -5.85 7.39 19.54
CA ARG A 205 -4.77 6.68 18.83
C ARG A 205 -3.85 5.90 19.78
N ASP A 206 -3.61 6.46 20.96
CA ASP A 206 -2.64 5.95 21.91
C ASP A 206 -3.29 5.10 23.03
N VAL A 207 -4.59 4.75 22.89
CA VAL A 207 -5.33 3.95 23.90
C VAL A 207 -4.83 2.52 24.00
N PHE A 208 -4.45 1.94 22.85
CA PHE A 208 -3.99 0.56 22.76
C PHE A 208 -2.74 0.50 21.88
N THR A 209 -1.86 -0.42 22.23
CA THR A 209 -0.56 -0.62 21.63
C THR A 209 -0.40 -2.05 21.13
N ALA A 210 0.66 -2.31 20.38
CA ALA A 210 1.05 -3.65 19.95
C ALA A 210 1.19 -4.61 21.14
N GLY A 211 1.71 -4.13 22.28
CA GLY A 211 1.86 -4.90 23.51
C GLY A 211 0.53 -5.41 24.09
N ASP A 212 -0.56 -4.66 23.94
CA ASP A 212 -1.88 -5.03 24.48
C ASP A 212 -2.52 -6.22 23.76
N ILE A 213 -2.02 -6.54 22.56
CA ILE A 213 -2.59 -7.57 21.69
C ILE A 213 -1.57 -8.63 21.27
N ALA A 214 -0.29 -8.46 21.61
CA ALA A 214 0.75 -9.43 21.32
C ALA A 214 0.59 -10.69 22.16
N ASP A 215 0.64 -11.84 21.50
CA ASP A 215 0.82 -13.11 22.19
C ASP A 215 2.32 -13.33 22.43
N PRO A 216 2.71 -13.93 23.57
CA PRO A 216 4.11 -14.25 23.83
C PRO A 216 4.71 -15.14 22.73
N LEU A 217 5.85 -14.74 22.18
CA LEU A 217 6.56 -15.55 21.20
C LEU A 217 7.34 -16.65 21.92
N LEU A 218 6.75 -17.84 22.00
CA LEU A 218 7.47 -19.02 22.45
C LEU A 218 8.61 -19.33 21.47
N SER A 219 9.80 -19.53 22.02
CA SER A 219 11.00 -19.78 21.22
C SER A 219 11.74 -21.04 21.64
N PHE A 220 12.52 -21.60 20.71
CA PHE A 220 13.23 -22.86 20.84
C PHE A 220 14.63 -22.73 20.27
N ASP A 221 15.58 -23.53 20.75
CA ASP A 221 16.96 -23.48 20.29
C ASP A 221 17.10 -24.16 18.91
N ALA A 222 17.94 -23.58 18.05
CA ALA A 222 18.09 -23.99 16.65
C ALA A 222 18.62 -25.41 16.46
N ASP A 223 19.32 -25.95 17.47
CA ASP A 223 19.87 -27.31 17.54
C ASP A 223 18.85 -28.37 18.01
N GLY A 224 17.62 -27.95 18.34
CA GLY A 224 16.52 -28.86 18.66
C GLY A 224 16.04 -29.69 17.46
N ARG A 225 15.04 -30.56 17.69
CA ARG A 225 14.42 -31.40 16.64
C ARG A 225 13.08 -30.84 16.16
N GLU A 226 12.86 -30.79 14.85
CA GLU A 226 11.61 -30.28 14.24
C GLU A 226 10.38 -31.08 14.69
N CYS A 227 10.47 -32.40 14.80
CA CYS A 227 9.35 -33.24 15.21
C CYS A 227 8.90 -32.96 16.66
N ALA A 228 9.84 -32.65 17.55
CA ALA A 228 9.54 -32.25 18.92
C ALA A 228 8.91 -30.84 18.93
N LEU A 229 9.46 -29.92 18.14
CA LEU A 229 8.93 -28.57 17.98
C LEU A 229 7.50 -28.58 17.44
N ALA A 230 7.23 -29.28 16.34
CA ALA A 230 5.90 -29.41 15.75
C ALA A 230 4.88 -30.01 16.71
N ARG A 231 5.28 -31.00 17.53
CA ARG A 231 4.41 -31.58 18.56
C ARG A 231 4.06 -30.56 19.64
N ILE A 232 5.04 -29.78 20.10
CA ILE A 232 4.81 -28.72 21.10
C ILE A 232 3.91 -27.63 20.51
N MET A 233 4.20 -27.17 19.29
CA MET A 233 3.39 -26.17 18.58
C MET A 233 1.94 -26.64 18.42
N LYS A 234 1.70 -27.88 17.98
CA LYS A 234 0.35 -28.48 17.90
C LYS A 234 -0.34 -28.53 19.25
N SER A 235 0.36 -29.01 20.29
CA SER A 235 -0.22 -29.16 21.64
C SER A 235 -0.59 -27.83 22.31
N ARG A 236 0.13 -26.75 21.95
CA ARG A 236 -0.09 -25.40 22.47
C ARG A 236 -0.83 -24.49 21.48
N HIS A 237 -1.33 -25.05 20.38
CA HIS A 237 -2.03 -24.32 19.32
C HIS A 237 -1.25 -23.15 18.72
N LEU A 238 0.09 -23.25 18.67
CA LEU A 238 0.97 -22.23 18.12
C LEU A 238 1.05 -22.38 16.60
N GLN A 239 0.79 -21.30 15.87
CA GLN A 239 1.08 -21.26 14.44
C GLN A 239 2.52 -20.84 14.15
N ILE A 240 3.09 -20.01 15.04
CA ILE A 240 4.43 -19.43 14.89
C ILE A 240 5.24 -19.70 16.16
N ALA A 241 6.51 -20.06 15.98
CA ALA A 241 7.49 -20.18 17.05
C ALA A 241 8.78 -19.46 16.67
N GLY A 242 9.41 -18.79 17.64
CA GLY A 242 10.73 -18.19 17.47
C GLY A 242 11.84 -19.23 17.53
N ILE A 243 12.94 -18.98 16.83
CA ILE A 243 14.14 -19.80 16.88
C ILE A 243 15.29 -18.97 17.42
N ARG A 244 15.93 -19.51 18.47
CA ARG A 244 17.05 -18.89 19.15
C ARG A 244 18.38 -19.40 18.61
N VAL A 245 19.27 -18.46 18.35
CA VAL A 245 20.68 -18.69 18.08
C VAL A 245 21.45 -17.87 19.10
N ASP A 246 22.36 -18.51 19.84
CA ASP A 246 23.10 -17.91 20.95
C ASP A 246 22.21 -17.23 22.01
N GLY A 247 21.05 -17.84 22.29
CA GLY A 247 20.09 -17.35 23.29
C GLY A 247 19.19 -16.18 22.83
N VAL A 248 19.34 -15.69 21.61
CA VAL A 248 18.55 -14.59 21.05
C VAL A 248 17.65 -15.09 19.92
N VAL A 249 16.39 -14.66 19.89
CA VAL A 249 15.47 -14.98 18.78
C VAL A 249 15.94 -14.24 17.52
N GLN A 250 16.40 -14.98 16.51
CA GLN A 250 16.90 -14.43 15.24
C GLN A 250 16.03 -14.82 14.03
N ALA A 251 15.25 -15.89 14.18
CA ALA A 251 14.41 -16.46 13.14
C ALA A 251 13.10 -16.96 13.75
N TYR A 252 12.20 -17.42 12.90
CA TYR A 252 10.97 -18.07 13.29
C TYR A 252 10.65 -19.23 12.35
N VAL A 253 9.71 -20.07 12.76
CA VAL A 253 9.15 -21.14 11.93
C VAL A 253 7.64 -21.13 12.03
N ARG A 254 6.97 -21.51 10.93
CA ARG A 254 5.53 -21.71 10.88
C ARG A 254 5.19 -23.19 10.97
N LEU A 255 4.13 -23.52 11.69
CA LEU A 255 3.66 -24.90 11.81
C LEU A 255 3.33 -25.50 10.42
N SER A 256 2.77 -24.70 9.51
CA SER A 256 2.48 -25.09 8.13
C SER A 256 3.71 -25.59 7.39
N ASP A 257 4.86 -24.95 7.61
CA ASP A 257 6.07 -25.21 6.85
C ASP A 257 6.71 -26.52 7.32
N ILE A 258 6.67 -26.79 8.64
CA ILE A 258 7.14 -28.06 9.21
C ILE A 258 6.24 -29.23 8.78
N VAL A 259 4.92 -29.03 8.73
CA VAL A 259 3.97 -30.10 8.37
C VAL A 259 3.94 -30.37 6.86
N SER A 260 4.31 -29.40 6.03
CA SER A 260 4.33 -29.54 4.56
C SER A 260 5.67 -30.02 4.01
N GLY A 261 6.75 -29.97 4.80
CA GLY A 261 8.05 -30.52 4.43
C GLY A 261 8.12 -32.03 4.66
N ASP A 262 8.78 -32.76 3.75
CA ASP A 262 9.19 -34.17 3.92
C ASP A 262 10.33 -34.27 4.97
N ALA A 263 10.11 -33.75 6.18
CA ALA A 263 11.07 -33.82 7.26
C ALA A 263 11.03 -35.21 7.89
N GLY A 264 12.13 -35.96 7.75
CA GLY A 264 12.34 -37.19 8.52
C GLY A 264 12.40 -36.89 10.03
N ASP A 265 12.18 -37.91 10.86
CA ASP A 265 12.05 -37.77 12.32
C ASP A 265 13.26 -37.11 13.04
N ASP A 266 14.40 -37.00 12.36
CA ASP A 266 15.67 -36.46 12.87
C ASP A 266 16.06 -35.07 12.32
N ALA A 267 15.17 -34.38 11.58
CA ALA A 267 15.46 -33.04 11.04
C ALA A 267 15.68 -31.99 12.16
N PRO A 268 16.73 -31.13 12.06
CA PRO A 268 16.98 -30.07 13.03
C PRO A 268 15.96 -28.94 12.89
N SER A 269 15.56 -28.32 14.01
CA SER A 269 14.60 -27.20 14.11
C SER A 269 14.91 -26.01 13.18
N GLY A 270 16.13 -25.98 12.62
CA GLY A 270 16.61 -24.98 11.70
C GLY A 270 16.34 -25.23 10.20
N GLN A 271 15.70 -26.33 9.79
CA GLN A 271 15.56 -26.64 8.37
C GLN A 271 14.56 -25.71 7.65
N HIS A 272 13.46 -25.34 8.31
CA HIS A 272 12.43 -24.45 7.75
C HIS A 272 12.47 -23.00 8.26
N LEU A 273 13.67 -22.49 8.59
CA LEU A 273 13.83 -21.16 9.17
C LEU A 273 13.36 -20.05 8.24
N GLN A 274 12.62 -19.11 8.82
CA GLN A 274 12.25 -17.85 8.21
C GLN A 274 12.95 -16.71 8.97
N HIS A 275 13.54 -15.78 8.24
CA HIS A 275 14.16 -14.61 8.85
C HIS A 275 13.10 -13.60 9.30
N ILE A 276 13.30 -13.00 10.48
CA ILE A 276 12.48 -11.90 10.96
C ILE A 276 12.94 -10.62 10.24
N SER A 277 12.08 -10.03 9.41
CA SER A 277 12.39 -8.80 8.68
C SER A 277 12.17 -7.56 9.56
N ALA A 278 13.01 -6.53 9.41
CA ALA A 278 12.90 -5.30 10.19
C ALA A 278 11.55 -4.57 10.00
N ASP A 279 10.95 -4.63 8.80
CA ASP A 279 9.64 -4.03 8.51
C ASP A 279 8.46 -4.84 9.09
N GLN A 280 8.75 -6.01 9.66
CA GLN A 280 7.80 -6.89 10.32
C GLN A 280 7.83 -6.74 11.85
N VAL A 281 8.81 -6.02 12.40
CA VAL A 281 8.99 -5.81 13.84
C VAL A 281 8.44 -4.45 14.26
N LEU A 282 7.63 -4.44 15.30
CA LEU A 282 7.08 -3.25 15.93
C LEU A 282 7.56 -3.16 17.38
N GLY A 283 7.84 -1.95 17.85
CA GLY A 283 8.09 -1.75 19.28
C GLY A 283 6.81 -2.04 20.09
N ILE A 284 6.96 -2.49 21.34
CA ILE A 284 5.83 -2.82 22.22
C ILE A 284 4.80 -1.69 22.37
N ASN A 285 5.24 -0.43 22.31
CA ASN A 285 4.38 0.75 22.43
C ASN A 285 3.85 1.26 21.07
N ALA A 286 4.07 0.53 19.98
CA ALA A 286 3.59 0.94 18.67
C ALA A 286 2.05 0.99 18.67
N PRO A 287 1.43 2.05 18.14
CA PRO A 287 -0.03 2.16 18.10
C PRO A 287 -0.65 1.07 17.21
N LEU A 288 -1.90 0.69 17.48
CA LEU A 288 -2.61 -0.34 16.70
C LEU A 288 -2.71 -0.02 15.20
N MET A 289 -2.66 1.25 14.81
CA MET A 289 -2.60 1.65 13.40
C MET A 289 -1.36 1.11 12.68
N ASP A 290 -0.21 1.07 13.36
CA ASP A 290 1.04 0.55 12.80
C ASP A 290 0.97 -0.97 12.69
N VAL A 291 0.37 -1.63 13.69
CA VAL A 291 0.07 -3.07 13.66
C VAL A 291 -0.77 -3.42 12.43
N VAL A 292 -1.90 -2.74 12.23
CA VAL A 292 -2.74 -2.94 11.04
C VAL A 292 -1.93 -2.69 9.77
N GLY A 293 -1.10 -1.64 9.76
CA GLY A 293 -0.20 -1.30 8.65
C GLY A 293 0.77 -2.44 8.27
N VAL A 294 1.39 -3.10 9.26
CA VAL A 294 2.26 -4.26 9.01
C VAL A 294 1.45 -5.47 8.57
N LEU A 295 0.32 -5.75 9.22
CA LEU A 295 -0.57 -6.87 8.89
C LEU A 295 -1.27 -6.73 7.51
N THR A 296 -1.19 -5.56 6.86
CA THR A 296 -1.60 -5.41 5.44
C THR A 296 -0.62 -6.05 4.46
N ARG A 297 0.66 -6.17 4.85
CA ARG A 297 1.76 -6.66 4.00
C ARG A 297 2.21 -8.06 4.41
N HIS A 298 2.05 -8.38 5.69
CA HIS A 298 2.45 -9.65 6.30
C HIS A 298 1.24 -10.33 6.94
N ASP A 299 1.28 -11.66 7.11
CA ASP A 299 0.20 -12.39 7.79
C ASP A 299 0.32 -12.32 9.33
N HIS A 300 1.48 -11.88 9.81
CA HIS A 300 1.79 -11.65 11.21
C HIS A 300 2.88 -10.57 11.35
N CYS A 301 2.98 -9.93 12.51
CA CYS A 301 4.08 -9.06 12.88
C CYS A 301 4.66 -9.46 14.23
N PHE A 302 5.89 -9.03 14.48
CA PHE A 302 6.62 -9.32 15.72
C PHE A 302 6.65 -8.09 16.61
N VAL A 303 6.68 -8.31 17.92
CA VAL A 303 6.77 -7.24 18.92
C VAL A 303 8.11 -7.33 19.63
N SER A 304 8.83 -6.20 19.69
CA SER A 304 10.13 -6.11 20.33
C SER A 304 10.12 -5.25 21.60
N VAL A 305 11.01 -5.62 22.52
CA VAL A 305 11.37 -4.89 23.74
C VAL A 305 12.89 -4.85 23.83
N PHE A 306 13.48 -3.65 23.88
CA PHE A 306 14.95 -3.45 23.87
C PHE A 306 15.65 -4.26 22.76
N ASP A 307 15.15 -4.14 21.52
CA ASP A 307 15.64 -4.83 20.32
C ASP A 307 15.54 -6.37 20.32
N ALA A 308 15.01 -6.97 21.38
CA ALA A 308 14.69 -8.40 21.43
C ALA A 308 13.24 -8.65 21.02
N VAL A 309 13.02 -9.59 20.10
CA VAL A 309 11.67 -10.02 19.72
C VAL A 309 11.09 -10.92 20.81
N VAL A 310 9.97 -10.50 21.38
CA VAL A 310 9.34 -11.16 22.54
C VAL A 310 7.89 -11.56 22.30
N GLY A 311 7.25 -11.02 21.27
CA GLY A 311 5.84 -11.25 20.97
C GLY A 311 5.55 -11.41 19.49
N VAL A 312 4.37 -11.96 19.20
CA VAL A 312 3.83 -12.10 17.85
C VAL A 312 2.38 -11.64 17.83
N ILE A 313 1.99 -11.01 16.74
CA ILE A 313 0.61 -10.61 16.47
C ILE A 313 0.25 -11.21 15.10
N GLU A 314 -0.70 -12.12 15.08
CA GLU A 314 -1.27 -12.68 13.85
C GLU A 314 -2.49 -11.86 13.39
N ARG A 315 -2.92 -12.00 12.13
CA ARG A 315 -4.13 -11.30 11.64
C ARG A 315 -5.39 -11.57 12.46
N ASP A 316 -5.51 -12.75 13.06
CA ASP A 316 -6.64 -13.07 13.93
C ASP A 316 -6.69 -12.22 15.21
N ALA A 317 -5.59 -11.53 15.56
CA ALA A 317 -5.58 -10.56 16.66
C ALA A 317 -6.59 -9.42 16.47
N VAL A 318 -7.11 -9.20 15.25
CA VAL A 318 -8.20 -8.26 14.98
C VAL A 318 -9.48 -8.58 15.77
N ASN A 319 -9.70 -9.86 16.08
CA ASN A 319 -10.84 -10.31 16.85
C ASN A 319 -10.64 -10.12 18.36
N LYS A 320 -9.44 -9.74 18.82
CA LYS A 320 -9.18 -9.49 20.24
C LYS A 320 -9.97 -8.25 20.72
N PRO A 321 -10.49 -8.27 21.96
CA PRO A 321 -11.27 -7.16 22.50
C PRO A 321 -10.64 -5.76 22.35
N PRO A 322 -9.32 -5.56 22.58
CA PRO A 322 -8.69 -4.23 22.40
C PRO A 322 -8.81 -3.70 20.97
N VAL A 323 -8.59 -4.54 19.94
CA VAL A 323 -8.71 -4.13 18.54
C VAL A 323 -10.16 -3.85 18.18
N ARG A 324 -11.10 -4.66 18.66
CA ARG A 324 -12.53 -4.43 18.44
C ARG A 324 -13.01 -3.12 19.06
N MET A 325 -12.60 -2.84 20.30
CA MET A 325 -12.91 -1.59 20.99
C MET A 325 -12.33 -0.39 20.23
N TRP A 326 -11.09 -0.52 19.77
CA TRP A 326 -10.42 0.50 18.97
C TRP A 326 -11.12 0.74 17.63
N LEU A 327 -11.48 -0.31 16.88
CA LEU A 327 -12.20 -0.17 15.61
C LEU A 327 -13.61 0.42 15.81
N PHE A 328 -14.33 -0.01 16.84
CA PHE A 328 -15.65 0.53 17.13
C PHE A 328 -15.58 2.02 17.50
N GLY A 329 -14.63 2.41 18.35
CA GLY A 329 -14.40 3.81 18.69
C GLY A 329 -13.95 4.64 17.48
N ALA A 330 -13.10 4.08 16.62
CA ALA A 330 -12.69 4.69 15.36
C ALA A 330 -13.88 5.00 14.43
N ILE A 331 -14.77 4.01 14.21
CA ILE A 331 -15.99 4.20 13.42
C ILE A 331 -16.91 5.23 14.06
N THR A 332 -17.03 5.20 15.40
CA THR A 332 -17.87 6.16 16.14
C THR A 332 -17.34 7.59 16.00
N LEU A 333 -16.03 7.79 16.13
CA LEU A 333 -15.40 9.10 15.93
C LEU A 333 -15.55 9.60 14.50
N TYR A 334 -15.43 8.70 13.52
CA TYR A 334 -15.71 9.01 12.12
C TYR A 334 -17.17 9.43 11.93
N GLU A 335 -18.13 8.70 12.49
CA GLU A 335 -19.57 9.05 12.44
C GLU A 335 -19.86 10.42 13.05
N MET A 336 -19.25 10.71 14.21
CA MET A 336 -19.39 12.01 14.88
C MET A 336 -18.80 13.14 14.04
N GLY A 337 -17.68 12.91 13.35
CA GLY A 337 -17.05 13.88 12.45
C GLY A 337 -17.86 14.20 11.20
N LEU A 338 -18.79 13.33 10.78
CA LEU A 338 -19.66 13.58 9.62
C LEU A 338 -20.71 14.66 9.88
N ILE A 339 -21.15 14.85 11.12
CA ILE A 339 -22.22 15.79 11.46
C ILE A 339 -21.83 17.25 11.12
N PRO A 340 -20.75 17.83 11.69
CA PRO A 340 -20.37 19.20 11.39
C PRO A 340 -19.99 19.38 9.92
N LEU A 341 -19.54 18.32 9.26
CA LEU A 341 -19.25 18.32 7.83
C LEU A 341 -20.54 18.47 6.99
N ILE A 342 -21.56 17.67 7.30
CA ILE A 342 -22.86 17.74 6.62
C ILE A 342 -23.47 19.12 6.82
N GLU A 343 -23.42 19.68 8.03
CA GLU A 343 -23.97 21.01 8.33
C GLU A 343 -23.24 22.12 7.56
N LYS A 344 -21.92 22.00 7.43
CA LYS A 344 -21.11 22.94 6.65
C LYS A 344 -21.40 22.87 5.14
N VAL A 345 -21.61 21.66 4.62
CA VAL A 345 -21.86 21.44 3.18
C VAL A 345 -23.33 21.71 2.81
N PHE A 346 -24.25 21.43 3.72
CA PHE A 346 -25.69 21.55 3.53
C PHE A 346 -26.31 22.40 4.65
N PRO A 347 -26.16 23.74 4.60
CA PRO A 347 -26.70 24.64 5.60
C PRO A 347 -28.24 24.57 5.66
N ASP A 348 -28.81 25.02 6.77
CA ASP A 348 -30.26 25.13 7.01
C ASP A 348 -31.05 23.83 6.80
N GLY A 349 -30.39 22.68 6.95
CA GLY A 349 -31.03 21.38 6.81
C GLY A 349 -31.29 20.94 5.36
N ALA A 350 -30.64 21.57 4.38
CA ALA A 350 -30.76 21.21 2.96
C ALA A 350 -30.45 19.72 2.67
N TRP A 351 -29.64 19.08 3.53
CA TRP A 351 -29.32 17.66 3.48
C TRP A 351 -30.54 16.74 3.56
N GLN A 352 -31.67 17.21 4.12
CA GLN A 352 -32.89 16.40 4.21
C GLN A 352 -33.38 15.96 2.83
N THR A 353 -33.12 16.74 1.79
CA THR A 353 -33.50 16.39 0.40
C THR A 353 -32.69 15.23 -0.19
N ALA A 354 -31.53 14.92 0.40
CA ALA A 354 -30.66 13.83 -0.06
C ALA A 354 -31.09 12.44 0.43
N LEU A 355 -32.09 12.37 1.34
CA LEU A 355 -32.57 11.12 1.92
C LEU A 355 -34.00 10.78 1.49
N PRO A 356 -34.34 9.48 1.32
CA PRO A 356 -35.71 9.06 1.10
C PRO A 356 -36.65 9.46 2.26
N PRO A 357 -37.93 9.80 1.99
CA PRO A 357 -38.88 10.23 3.03
C PRO A 357 -39.03 9.24 4.19
N LEU A 358 -38.99 7.95 3.90
CA LEU A 358 -39.10 6.89 4.92
C LEU A 358 -37.95 6.91 5.93
N ARG A 359 -36.72 7.25 5.50
CA ARG A 359 -35.54 7.34 6.38
C ARG A 359 -35.64 8.58 7.28
N LEU A 360 -36.09 9.71 6.74
CA LEU A 360 -36.35 10.93 7.50
C LEU A 360 -37.45 10.73 8.54
N GLU A 361 -38.52 10.01 8.21
CA GLU A 361 -39.61 9.74 9.13
C GLU A 361 -39.15 8.91 10.33
N LYS A 362 -38.32 7.87 10.09
CA LYS A 362 -37.68 7.09 11.16
C LYS A 362 -36.81 7.97 12.07
N ALA A 363 -36.01 8.86 11.49
CA ALA A 363 -35.18 9.79 12.25
C ALA A 363 -36.04 10.76 13.10
N ARG A 364 -37.14 11.29 12.54
CA ARG A 364 -38.10 12.14 13.28
C ARG A 364 -38.82 11.37 14.37
N GLN A 365 -39.13 10.10 14.17
CA GLN A 365 -39.70 9.24 15.21
C GLN A 365 -38.72 9.08 16.36
N LEU A 366 -37.45 8.77 16.08
CA LEU A 366 -36.40 8.67 17.10
C LEU A 366 -36.19 9.99 17.83
N GLN A 367 -36.21 11.12 17.12
CA GLN A 367 -36.11 12.45 17.71
C GLN A 367 -37.28 12.74 18.66
N ARG A 368 -38.52 12.44 18.24
CA ARG A 368 -39.72 12.58 19.09
C ARG A 368 -39.64 11.70 20.34
N GLU A 369 -39.15 10.47 20.19
CA GLU A 369 -38.95 9.54 21.31
C GLU A 369 -37.89 10.06 22.30
N ARG A 370 -36.76 10.59 21.81
CA ARG A 370 -35.73 11.23 22.65
C ARG A 370 -36.27 12.49 23.35
N ALA A 371 -37.03 13.33 22.64
CA ALA A 371 -37.66 14.51 23.21
C ALA A 371 -38.64 14.15 24.34
N ARG A 372 -39.42 13.06 24.20
CA ARG A 372 -40.28 12.54 25.28
C ARG A 372 -39.51 12.12 26.53
N ARG A 373 -38.25 11.72 26.38
CA ARG A 373 -37.34 11.37 27.47
C ARG A 373 -36.52 12.56 27.98
N ASN A 374 -36.91 13.79 27.64
CA ASN A 374 -36.20 15.04 27.94
C ASN A 374 -34.76 15.08 27.42
N GLN A 375 -34.48 14.40 26.31
CA GLN A 375 -33.19 14.46 25.63
C GLN A 375 -33.28 15.42 24.44
N SER A 376 -32.64 16.58 24.54
CA SER A 376 -32.50 17.50 23.41
C SER A 376 -31.59 16.87 22.36
N CYS A 377 -32.09 16.70 21.14
CA CYS A 377 -31.27 16.24 20.02
C CYS A 377 -31.77 16.81 18.69
N GLU A 378 -30.84 17.21 17.85
CA GLU A 378 -31.15 17.63 16.49
C GLU A 378 -31.46 16.43 15.59
N LEU A 379 -32.16 16.67 14.48
CA LEU A 379 -32.60 15.60 13.59
C LEU A 379 -31.41 14.82 13.00
N ILE A 380 -30.31 15.51 12.69
CA ILE A 380 -29.09 14.90 12.15
C ILE A 380 -28.44 13.89 13.11
N ASN A 381 -28.60 14.09 14.42
CA ASN A 381 -28.14 13.20 15.49
C ASN A 381 -28.99 11.92 15.62
N CYS A 382 -30.11 11.85 14.90
CA CYS A 382 -30.99 10.69 14.85
C CYS A 382 -30.77 9.83 13.60
N LEU A 383 -29.90 10.26 12.70
CA LEU A 383 -29.52 9.50 11.50
C LEU A 383 -28.50 8.41 11.82
N GLN A 384 -28.53 7.32 11.04
CA GLN A 384 -27.51 6.28 11.08
C GLN A 384 -26.24 6.71 10.34
N LEU A 385 -25.11 6.03 10.60
CA LEU A 385 -23.87 6.20 9.84
C LEU A 385 -24.10 6.09 8.32
N SER A 386 -24.91 5.13 7.88
CA SER A 386 -25.23 4.92 6.47
C SER A 386 -25.99 6.10 5.84
N ASP A 387 -26.89 6.73 6.59
CA ASP A 387 -27.61 7.94 6.16
C ASP A 387 -26.67 9.14 6.02
N LYS A 388 -25.84 9.36 7.05
CA LYS A 388 -24.87 10.47 7.07
C LYS A 388 -23.87 10.36 5.93
N ALA A 389 -23.35 9.16 5.70
CA ALA A 389 -22.45 8.90 4.59
C ALA A 389 -23.16 9.09 3.23
N GLN A 390 -24.42 8.65 3.08
CA GLN A 390 -25.18 8.85 1.85
C GLN A 390 -25.39 10.33 1.53
N ILE A 391 -25.73 11.15 2.53
CA ILE A 391 -25.86 12.61 2.36
C ILE A 391 -24.56 13.19 1.79
N MET A 392 -23.43 12.84 2.38
CA MET A 392 -22.12 13.31 1.93
C MET A 392 -21.79 12.88 0.50
N LEU A 393 -22.27 11.72 0.07
CA LEU A 393 -22.07 11.26 -1.31
C LEU A 393 -22.93 11.97 -2.34
N GLU A 394 -23.98 12.70 -1.98
CA GLU A 394 -24.68 13.50 -2.99
C GLU A 394 -23.89 14.77 -3.37
N HIS A 395 -22.97 15.22 -2.51
CA HIS A 395 -22.07 16.32 -2.78
C HIS A 395 -20.88 15.89 -3.66
N GLN A 396 -20.80 16.41 -4.89
CA GLN A 396 -19.76 16.03 -5.87
C GLN A 396 -18.32 16.29 -5.37
N PRO A 397 -17.98 17.47 -4.79
CA PRO A 397 -16.63 17.67 -4.24
C PRO A 397 -16.30 16.71 -3.10
N ALA A 398 -17.27 16.31 -2.28
CA ALA A 398 -17.03 15.31 -1.25
C ALA A 398 -16.77 13.93 -1.86
N ARG A 399 -17.52 13.52 -2.88
CA ARG A 399 -17.28 12.26 -3.63
C ARG A 399 -15.89 12.21 -4.26
N ASP A 400 -15.49 13.29 -4.93
CA ASP A 400 -14.21 13.37 -5.62
C ASP A 400 -13.06 13.32 -4.62
N ALA A 401 -13.23 14.02 -3.51
CA ALA A 401 -12.25 14.03 -2.46
C ALA A 401 -12.17 12.67 -1.72
N PHE A 402 -13.28 11.91 -1.62
CA PHE A 402 -13.24 10.52 -1.13
C PHE A 402 -12.54 9.54 -2.08
N GLY A 403 -12.10 9.98 -3.26
CA GLY A 403 -11.36 9.16 -4.23
C GLY A 403 -12.18 8.00 -4.80
N LEU A 404 -13.52 8.15 -4.82
CA LEU A 404 -14.42 7.07 -5.20
C LEU A 404 -14.76 7.17 -6.70
N PRO A 405 -14.43 6.14 -7.51
CA PRO A 405 -14.53 6.23 -8.98
C PRO A 405 -15.97 6.27 -9.50
N SER A 406 -16.97 5.97 -8.66
CA SER A 406 -18.39 6.01 -9.03
C SER A 406 -19.33 6.09 -7.82
N LYS A 407 -20.56 6.56 -8.03
CA LYS A 407 -21.65 6.49 -7.03
C LYS A 407 -21.91 5.04 -6.56
N ARG A 408 -21.66 4.04 -7.41
CA ARG A 408 -21.80 2.62 -7.06
C ARG A 408 -20.72 2.17 -6.07
N ALA A 409 -19.45 2.46 -6.36
CA ALA A 409 -18.33 2.16 -5.45
C ALA A 409 -18.52 2.83 -4.09
N ALA A 410 -19.08 4.04 -4.10
CA ALA A 410 -19.39 4.79 -2.90
C ALA A 410 -20.49 4.14 -2.03
N ARG A 411 -21.55 3.59 -2.64
CA ARG A 411 -22.60 2.87 -1.93
C ARG A 411 -22.12 1.55 -1.34
N GLU A 412 -21.29 0.80 -2.08
CA GLU A 412 -20.68 -0.43 -1.54
C GLU A 412 -19.81 -0.12 -0.32
N LEU A 413 -18.99 0.94 -0.38
CA LEU A 413 -18.20 1.36 0.78
C LEU A 413 -19.06 1.66 2.03
N ILE A 414 -20.19 2.34 1.86
CA ILE A 414 -21.11 2.63 2.98
C ILE A 414 -21.66 1.34 3.57
N LYS A 415 -22.10 0.43 2.71
CA LYS A 415 -22.66 -0.86 3.12
C LYS A 415 -21.62 -1.67 3.89
N ASP A 416 -20.38 -1.68 3.41
CA ASP A 416 -19.27 -2.38 4.05
C ASP A 416 -18.93 -1.78 5.42
N LEU A 417 -18.88 -0.44 5.54
CA LEU A 417 -18.65 0.23 6.82
C LEU A 417 -19.79 -0.02 7.83
N GLU A 418 -21.03 -0.04 7.36
CA GLU A 418 -22.20 -0.39 8.18
C GLU A 418 -22.14 -1.85 8.64
N SER A 419 -21.73 -2.76 7.76
CA SER A 419 -21.52 -4.18 8.08
C SER A 419 -20.44 -4.35 9.15
N LEU A 420 -19.27 -3.75 8.96
CA LEU A 420 -18.16 -3.79 9.94
C LEU A 420 -18.60 -3.22 11.30
N ARG A 421 -19.28 -2.06 11.32
CA ARG A 421 -19.81 -1.47 12.57
C ARG A 421 -20.75 -2.45 13.29
N ASN A 422 -21.64 -3.11 12.55
CA ASN A 422 -22.60 -4.04 13.13
C ASN A 422 -21.90 -5.31 13.66
N HIS A 423 -20.94 -5.87 12.92
CA HIS A 423 -20.13 -7.01 13.38
C HIS A 423 -19.37 -6.68 14.66
N LEU A 424 -18.80 -5.46 14.74
CA LEU A 424 -18.12 -4.95 15.92
C LEU A 424 -19.07 -4.84 17.13
N ALA A 425 -20.26 -4.26 16.92
CA ALA A 425 -21.27 -4.07 17.97
C ALA A 425 -21.87 -5.38 18.50
N HIS A 426 -21.97 -6.42 17.67
CA HIS A 426 -22.61 -7.68 18.02
C HIS A 426 -21.64 -8.82 18.36
N SER A 427 -20.35 -8.52 18.59
CA SER A 427 -19.32 -9.52 18.92
C SER A 427 -19.18 -10.66 17.88
N GLN A 428 -19.55 -10.39 16.63
CA GLN A 428 -19.41 -11.36 15.53
C GLN A 428 -17.98 -11.32 14.98
N ASP A 429 -17.52 -12.43 14.42
CA ASP A 429 -16.20 -12.54 13.80
C ASP A 429 -16.05 -11.49 12.69
N ILE A 430 -14.91 -10.80 12.72
CA ILE A 430 -14.53 -9.90 11.65
C ILE A 430 -14.05 -10.79 10.50
N VAL A 431 -14.91 -11.00 9.51
CA VAL A 431 -14.59 -11.85 8.35
C VAL A 431 -13.45 -11.22 7.57
N SER A 432 -12.63 -12.02 6.88
CA SER A 432 -11.50 -11.55 6.06
C SER A 432 -11.86 -10.42 5.07
N HIS A 433 -13.12 -10.32 4.65
CA HIS A 433 -13.61 -9.24 3.80
C HIS A 433 -13.59 -7.86 4.46
N ASP A 434 -13.60 -7.78 5.81
CA ASP A 434 -13.66 -6.55 6.62
C ASP A 434 -12.28 -5.89 6.78
N TRP A 435 -11.22 -6.62 6.44
CA TRP A 435 -9.83 -6.16 6.56
C TRP A 435 -9.57 -4.95 5.66
N VAL A 436 -10.13 -4.92 4.46
CA VAL A 436 -10.01 -3.80 3.51
C VAL A 436 -10.64 -2.52 4.09
N GLN A 437 -11.71 -2.65 4.85
CA GLN A 437 -12.48 -1.57 5.48
C GLN A 437 -11.74 -1.07 6.70
N ILE A 438 -11.18 -1.98 7.50
CA ILE A 438 -10.27 -1.64 8.60
C ILE A 438 -9.12 -0.79 8.06
N ILE A 439 -8.45 -1.24 6.99
CA ILE A 439 -7.38 -0.48 6.33
C ILE A 439 -7.85 0.90 5.87
N ARG A 440 -9.03 0.99 5.24
CA ARG A 440 -9.58 2.28 4.79
C ARG A 440 -9.89 3.22 5.96
N LEU A 441 -10.44 2.68 7.04
CA LEU A 441 -10.79 3.44 8.25
C LEU A 441 -9.52 3.96 8.93
N THR A 442 -8.50 3.12 9.11
CA THR A 442 -7.24 3.50 9.75
C THR A 442 -6.49 4.57 8.95
N HIS A 443 -6.48 4.46 7.62
CA HIS A 443 -5.93 5.52 6.75
C HIS A 443 -6.67 6.85 6.91
N ARG A 444 -8.01 6.83 6.93
CA ARG A 444 -8.81 8.05 7.08
C ARG A 444 -8.65 8.70 8.44
N MET A 445 -8.50 7.91 9.51
CA MET A 445 -8.19 8.46 10.83
C MET A 445 -6.83 9.14 10.87
N ALA A 446 -5.83 8.60 10.17
CA ALA A 446 -4.51 9.24 10.06
C ALA A 446 -4.61 10.60 9.35
N GLU A 447 -5.40 10.69 8.27
CA GLU A 447 -5.68 11.95 7.56
C GLU A 447 -6.40 12.97 8.45
N LEU A 448 -7.33 12.52 9.28
CA LEU A 448 -8.03 13.35 10.27
C LEU A 448 -7.15 13.76 11.47
N SER A 449 -5.93 13.23 11.61
CA SER A 449 -5.06 13.46 12.78
C SER A 449 -3.84 14.33 12.49
N LEU A 450 -3.64 14.74 11.23
CA LEU A 450 -2.52 15.60 10.85
C LEU A 450 -2.78 17.04 11.32
N PRO A 451 -1.87 17.66 12.08
CA PRO A 451 -1.97 19.07 12.41
C PRO A 451 -1.81 19.92 11.14
N SER A 452 -2.65 20.95 11.04
CA SER A 452 -2.54 22.07 10.09
C SER A 452 -1.28 22.87 10.30
#